data_AF-A0A3N5GRP9-F1
#
_entry.id   AF-A0A3N5GRP9-F1
#
_cell.length_a   1.000
_cell.length_b   1.000
_cell.length_c   1.000
_cell.angle_alpha   90.00
_cell.angle_beta   90.00
_cell.angle_gamma   90.00
#
_symmetry.space_group_name_H-M   'P 1'
#
loop_
_entity.id
_entity.type
_entity.pdbx_description
1 polymer ?
#
loop_
_entity_poly.entity_id
_entity_poly.type
_entity_poly.pdbx_seq_one_letter_code
_entity_poly.pdbx_strand_id
1 'polypeptide(L)'
;MPKTIVFVNRWQAGANKNYDKRRIDMKKQFVKLIAVFGLALVMALSAISAAFAEDPKPIVPLTDPMAPFLESRAFAKSKGATAEFNKMEWVAIDPVNNKLYMAMTDITKAMSDKEGAIKLTENRCGIVYVADLDKDYNTSALRPLVVGGAYNSSWAPDKCTVSKISNPDSVFVDSAGNLWIGEDTSNHQNNFLWRYDTKANKLERFATLPLGAEVTGVFISPAGDVFINAQHPSAMNPYPYNRGFIGVVTGFKATDSFTPLPDPTSAVKEMTVAKGTYQVLARVGELIPNDFHGQRFGQINSVSGKMMEMCNQPDGNMFLPTNGDSTEGYLYTNYECQPGGVSKIYIKKNGDKWDVLEGENVDFASVGGTWNNCGASVTPWNTAMTAEEYEPPALLDSWKANVAPMTEYLGEQANPYNYGWLVEMKPDTSGNILGTVAQKRYAMGRFAHEMAAIAPDKKTVYHGDDGANVVFFKFVADEAGKLNAGTLYAAAITQTGETLQIKWIELGKGNDEEIAEAISTMKLPAK
;
A
#
# COMPACT_ATOMS: atom_id res chain seq x y z
N MET A 1 30.60 -12.62 88.68
CA MET A 1 29.60 -13.01 87.66
C MET A 1 28.66 -11.83 87.41
N PRO A 2 28.18 -11.60 86.18
CA PRO A 2 28.61 -10.48 85.32
C PRO A 2 27.86 -9.15 85.53
N LYS A 3 28.53 -8.05 85.17
CA LYS A 3 27.98 -6.68 85.09
C LYS A 3 27.77 -6.27 83.64
N THR A 4 26.59 -5.72 83.39
CA THR A 4 26.13 -5.00 82.20
C THR A 4 27.11 -3.89 81.80
N ILE A 5 27.45 -3.79 80.50
CA ILE A 5 28.02 -2.57 79.90
C ILE A 5 27.31 -2.26 78.59
N VAL A 6 26.88 -1.00 78.52
CA VAL A 6 26.22 -0.30 77.41
C VAL A 6 27.25 0.03 76.33
N PHE A 7 26.92 -0.18 75.05
CA PHE A 7 27.67 0.40 73.93
C PHE A 7 26.93 1.61 73.36
N VAL A 8 27.59 2.77 73.44
CA VAL A 8 27.21 4.03 72.78
C VAL A 8 27.90 4.10 71.42
N ASN A 9 27.14 4.56 70.44
CA ASN A 9 27.49 4.87 69.05
C ASN A 9 28.83 5.59 68.87
N ARG A 10 29.61 5.13 67.89
CA ARG A 10 30.43 5.98 66.99
C ARG A 10 30.69 5.22 65.69
N TRP A 11 30.79 5.96 64.59
CA TRP A 11 31.08 5.56 63.20
C TRP A 11 29.89 5.45 62.23
N GLN A 12 29.15 6.55 62.08
CA GLN A 12 28.73 7.02 60.76
C GLN A 12 29.85 7.88 60.16
N ALA A 13 30.49 7.41 59.09
CA ALA A 13 31.09 8.19 57.99
C ALA A 13 32.13 7.31 57.26
N GLY A 14 31.73 6.68 56.15
CA GLY A 14 32.71 6.00 55.30
C GLY A 14 32.13 5.16 54.15
N ALA A 15 30.95 4.56 54.33
CA ALA A 15 30.43 3.60 53.35
C ALA A 15 29.44 4.17 52.31
N ASN A 16 28.93 5.40 52.49
CA ASN A 16 27.83 5.91 51.66
C ASN A 16 28.24 6.80 50.46
N LYS A 17 29.53 7.10 50.26
CA LYS A 17 29.98 7.91 49.11
C LYS A 17 30.33 7.11 47.86
N ASN A 18 30.60 5.80 47.99
CA ASN A 18 30.96 4.94 46.85
C ASN A 18 29.76 4.24 46.22
N TYR A 19 28.63 4.12 46.92
CA TYR A 19 27.41 3.52 46.37
C TYR A 19 26.65 4.51 45.48
N ASP A 20 26.55 5.78 45.89
CA ASP A 20 25.88 6.83 45.09
C ASP A 20 26.69 7.25 43.86
N LYS A 21 28.03 7.29 43.94
CA LYS A 21 28.86 7.57 42.75
C LYS A 21 28.72 6.50 41.67
N ARG A 22 28.70 5.20 42.04
CA ARG A 22 28.52 4.10 41.07
C ARG A 22 27.11 4.07 40.47
N ARG A 23 26.09 4.51 41.23
CA ARG A 23 24.70 4.59 40.73
C ARG A 23 24.49 5.79 39.80
N ILE A 24 25.19 6.90 40.04
CA ILE A 24 25.19 8.09 39.16
C ILE A 24 26.03 7.84 37.90
N ASP A 25 27.18 7.17 38.00
CA ASP A 25 27.98 6.79 36.82
C ASP A 25 27.32 5.70 35.98
N MET A 26 26.70 4.67 36.59
CA MET A 26 25.88 3.71 35.83
C MET A 26 24.67 4.38 35.19
N LYS A 27 24.00 5.34 35.84
CA LYS A 27 22.90 6.09 35.21
C LYS A 27 23.41 7.00 34.08
N LYS A 28 24.59 7.62 34.20
CA LYS A 28 25.19 8.43 33.11
C LYS A 28 25.70 7.57 31.96
N GLN A 29 26.23 6.36 32.23
CA GLN A 29 26.58 5.38 31.20
C GLN A 29 25.35 4.72 30.57
N PHE A 30 24.28 4.43 31.32
CA PHE A 30 23.00 3.94 30.76
C PHE A 30 22.28 5.02 29.95
N VAL A 31 22.29 6.28 30.39
CA VAL A 31 21.70 7.39 29.63
C VAL A 31 22.55 7.72 28.39
N LYS A 32 23.88 7.55 28.43
CA LYS A 32 24.73 7.62 27.23
C LYS A 32 24.59 6.38 26.33
N LEU A 33 24.38 5.18 26.85
CA LEU A 33 24.12 3.98 26.04
C LEU A 33 22.75 4.07 25.37
N ILE A 34 21.73 4.58 26.06
CA ILE A 34 20.40 4.85 25.52
C ILE A 34 20.42 6.04 24.55
N ALA A 35 21.29 7.04 24.75
CA ALA A 35 21.43 8.16 23.79
C ALA A 35 22.29 7.80 22.56
N VAL A 36 23.19 6.80 22.65
CA VAL A 36 24.05 6.37 21.53
C VAL A 36 23.43 5.18 20.77
N PHE A 37 22.61 4.33 21.40
CA PHE A 37 21.83 3.30 20.71
C PHE A 37 20.38 3.73 20.38
N GLY A 38 19.81 4.70 21.09
CA GLY A 38 18.47 5.24 20.83
C GLY A 38 18.41 6.33 19.77
N LEU A 39 19.56 6.86 19.32
CA LEU A 39 19.64 7.75 18.15
C LEU A 39 20.19 7.06 16.89
N ALA A 40 20.71 5.83 17.00
CA ALA A 40 21.29 5.09 15.88
C ALA A 40 20.38 3.98 15.33
N LEU A 41 19.19 3.77 15.93
CA LEU A 41 18.21 2.75 15.49
C LEU A 41 16.86 3.36 15.06
N VAL A 42 16.85 4.64 14.69
CA VAL A 42 15.68 5.36 14.12
C VAL A 42 16.07 6.12 12.83
N MET A 43 17.23 5.82 12.23
CA MET A 43 17.67 6.42 10.95
C MET A 43 18.25 5.35 10.00
N ALA A 44 17.50 4.27 9.80
CA ALA A 44 17.74 3.31 8.72
C ALA A 44 16.43 2.75 8.13
N LEU A 45 15.33 3.47 8.33
CA LEU A 45 14.06 3.24 7.65
C LEU A 45 13.71 4.54 6.93
N SER A 46 13.27 4.41 5.68
CA SER A 46 12.86 5.47 4.76
C SER A 46 13.94 6.48 4.35
N ALA A 47 15.01 6.03 3.68
CA ALA A 47 15.30 6.69 2.42
C ALA A 47 14.32 6.10 1.40
N ILE A 48 13.04 6.47 1.53
CA ILE A 48 12.07 6.25 0.45
C ILE A 48 12.68 7.06 -0.70
N SER A 49 13.24 6.35 -1.68
CA SER A 49 13.43 6.92 -2.99
C SER A 49 12.04 7.30 -3.45
N ALA A 50 11.60 8.53 -3.15
CA ALA A 50 10.38 9.04 -3.72
C ALA A 50 10.51 8.81 -5.23
N ALA A 51 9.57 8.08 -5.81
CA ALA A 51 9.61 7.81 -7.23
C ALA A 51 9.35 9.14 -7.96
N PHE A 52 10.19 9.50 -8.92
CA PHE A 52 10.07 10.76 -9.66
C PHE A 52 9.91 10.47 -11.15
N ALA A 53 9.25 11.36 -11.89
CA ALA A 53 9.20 11.21 -13.36
C ALA A 53 10.54 11.45 -14.07
N GLU A 54 11.52 12.06 -13.39
CA GLU A 54 12.87 12.25 -13.94
C GLU A 54 13.91 11.53 -13.10
N ASP A 55 14.28 10.34 -13.57
CA ASP A 55 15.56 9.76 -13.20
C ASP A 55 16.68 10.50 -13.95
N PRO A 56 17.67 11.07 -13.25
CA PRO A 56 18.65 11.97 -13.89
C PRO A 56 19.60 11.25 -14.86
N LYS A 57 19.70 9.91 -14.76
CA LYS A 57 20.62 9.06 -15.54
C LYS A 57 20.07 7.62 -15.67
N PRO A 58 18.97 7.41 -16.41
CA PRO A 58 18.45 6.06 -16.60
C PRO A 58 19.46 5.21 -17.37
N ILE A 59 19.50 3.89 -17.09
CA ILE A 59 20.35 2.95 -17.84
C ILE A 59 19.84 2.83 -19.28
N VAL A 60 18.52 2.77 -19.47
CA VAL A 60 17.89 2.69 -20.79
C VAL A 60 17.68 4.10 -21.35
N PRO A 61 18.25 4.44 -22.54
CA PRO A 61 18.03 5.74 -23.14
C PRO A 61 16.60 5.87 -23.69
N LEU A 62 16.02 7.08 -23.67
CA LEU A 62 14.66 7.32 -24.16
C LEU A 62 14.45 7.11 -25.66
N THR A 63 15.55 6.90 -26.42
CA THR A 63 15.52 6.50 -27.83
C THR A 63 15.36 4.99 -28.04
N ASP A 64 15.50 4.20 -26.98
CA ASP A 64 15.31 2.76 -27.01
C ASP A 64 13.83 2.42 -27.30
N PRO A 65 13.54 1.43 -28.17
CA PRO A 65 12.16 1.02 -28.46
C PRO A 65 11.37 0.55 -27.23
N MET A 66 12.04 0.09 -26.16
CA MET A 66 11.42 -0.36 -24.92
C MET A 66 11.29 0.75 -23.86
N ALA A 67 11.82 1.95 -24.12
CA ALA A 67 11.70 3.08 -23.21
C ALA A 67 10.26 3.40 -22.74
N PRO A 68 9.19 3.26 -23.55
CA PRO A 68 7.81 3.44 -23.08
C PRO A 68 7.44 2.57 -21.88
N PHE A 69 8.05 1.38 -21.76
CA PHE A 69 7.71 0.38 -20.74
C PHE A 69 8.75 0.31 -19.62
N LEU A 70 10.03 0.57 -19.91
CA LEU A 70 11.12 0.48 -18.93
C LEU A 70 11.39 1.80 -18.20
N GLU A 71 11.13 2.92 -18.87
CA GLU A 71 11.37 4.30 -18.41
C GLU A 71 10.07 5.12 -18.55
N SER A 72 8.94 4.50 -18.23
CA SER A 72 7.59 4.96 -18.62
C SER A 72 7.34 6.43 -18.28
N ARG A 73 7.72 6.88 -17.08
CA ARG A 73 7.53 8.29 -16.67
C ARG A 73 8.38 9.27 -17.47
N ALA A 74 9.68 9.00 -17.60
CA ALA A 74 10.60 9.86 -18.33
C ALA A 74 10.27 9.91 -19.83
N PHE A 75 9.92 8.76 -20.41
CA PHE A 75 9.46 8.68 -21.79
C PHE A 75 8.16 9.47 -21.98
N ALA A 76 7.16 9.31 -21.10
CA ALA A 76 5.90 10.04 -21.17
C ALA A 76 6.11 11.56 -21.12
N LYS A 77 6.93 12.04 -20.19
CA LYS A 77 7.30 13.47 -20.10
C LYS A 77 7.94 13.96 -21.40
N SER A 78 8.85 13.18 -21.99
CA SER A 78 9.48 13.53 -23.27
C SER A 78 8.50 13.63 -24.45
N LYS A 79 7.34 12.98 -24.36
CA LYS A 79 6.24 13.06 -25.34
C LYS A 79 5.23 14.17 -25.03
N GLY A 80 5.41 14.92 -23.95
CA GLY A 80 4.54 16.02 -23.53
C GLY A 80 3.41 15.62 -22.59
N ALA A 81 3.50 14.45 -21.94
CA ALA A 81 2.61 14.14 -20.82
C ALA A 81 2.91 15.03 -19.61
N THR A 82 1.90 15.25 -18.77
CA THR A 82 2.06 16.02 -17.53
C THR A 82 2.67 15.14 -16.46
N ALA A 83 3.82 15.57 -15.93
CA ALA A 83 4.59 14.91 -14.89
C ALA A 83 4.60 15.77 -13.61
N GLU A 84 3.41 16.12 -13.12
CA GLU A 84 3.20 17.07 -12.03
C GLU A 84 2.34 16.48 -10.91
N PHE A 85 1.73 15.31 -11.11
CA PHE A 85 0.92 14.65 -10.08
C PHE A 85 1.79 14.25 -8.89
N ASN A 86 1.22 14.23 -7.69
CA ASN A 86 1.91 13.81 -6.48
C ASN A 86 1.01 12.80 -5.76
N LYS A 87 1.58 11.62 -5.45
CA LYS A 87 0.98 10.56 -4.63
C LYS A 87 -0.42 10.17 -5.12
N MET A 88 -0.49 9.68 -6.36
CA MET A 88 -1.70 9.09 -6.91
C MET A 88 -1.86 7.70 -6.31
N GLU A 89 -2.76 7.61 -5.34
CA GLU A 89 -2.98 6.39 -4.57
C GLU A 89 -3.95 5.44 -5.32
N TRP A 90 -4.84 4.74 -4.61
CA TRP A 90 -5.72 3.75 -5.21
C TRP A 90 -6.71 4.37 -6.21
N VAL A 91 -7.14 3.50 -7.12
CA VAL A 91 -8.09 3.83 -8.18
C VAL A 91 -9.26 2.83 -8.15
N ALA A 92 -10.49 3.32 -8.24
CA ALA A 92 -11.68 2.48 -8.27
C ALA A 92 -12.57 2.80 -9.47
N ILE A 93 -13.10 1.76 -10.12
CA ILE A 93 -14.07 1.89 -11.20
C ILE A 93 -15.46 1.53 -10.67
N ASP A 94 -16.42 2.43 -10.89
CA ASP A 94 -17.83 2.22 -10.62
C ASP A 94 -18.54 1.81 -11.92
N PRO A 95 -18.82 0.52 -12.11
CA PRO A 95 -19.54 0.04 -13.30
C PRO A 95 -21.03 0.39 -13.28
N VAL A 96 -21.60 0.76 -12.12
CA VAL A 96 -23.01 1.12 -11.99
C VAL A 96 -23.24 2.54 -12.52
N ASN A 97 -22.34 3.46 -12.18
CA ASN A 97 -22.47 4.88 -12.52
C ASN A 97 -21.52 5.35 -13.64
N ASN A 98 -20.70 4.45 -14.21
CA ASN A 98 -19.65 4.75 -15.19
C ASN A 98 -18.71 5.85 -14.70
N LYS A 99 -18.14 5.64 -13.51
CA LYS A 99 -17.20 6.59 -12.89
C LYS A 99 -15.85 5.93 -12.62
N LEU A 100 -14.82 6.75 -12.62
CA LEU A 100 -13.50 6.46 -12.06
C LEU A 100 -13.33 7.32 -10.81
N TYR A 101 -12.84 6.75 -9.73
CA TYR A 101 -12.42 7.46 -8.53
C TYR A 101 -10.92 7.28 -8.34
N MET A 102 -10.23 8.34 -7.96
CA MET A 102 -8.79 8.32 -7.71
C MET A 102 -8.52 9.06 -6.41
N ALA A 103 -7.90 8.37 -5.46
CA ALA A 103 -7.39 8.99 -4.26
C ALA A 103 -6.07 9.71 -4.56
N MET A 104 -5.86 10.84 -3.89
CA MET A 104 -4.63 11.60 -3.95
C MET A 104 -4.30 12.07 -2.54
N THR A 105 -3.17 11.61 -2.01
CA THR A 105 -2.82 11.84 -0.61
C THR A 105 -2.80 13.33 -0.28
N ASP A 106 -2.32 14.16 -1.20
CA ASP A 106 -2.18 15.58 -1.02
C ASP A 106 -2.13 16.32 -2.37
N ILE A 107 -2.40 17.62 -2.32
CA ILE A 107 -2.10 18.54 -3.41
C ILE A 107 -0.94 19.40 -2.93
N THR A 108 0.29 18.95 -3.19
CA THR A 108 1.51 19.67 -2.85
C THR A 108 2.52 19.63 -4.00
N LYS A 109 3.72 20.19 -3.79
CA LYS A 109 4.81 20.22 -4.77
C LYS A 109 4.34 20.82 -6.11
N ALA A 110 4.68 20.17 -7.25
CA ALA A 110 4.39 20.67 -8.59
C ALA A 110 2.90 20.93 -8.85
N MET A 111 1.99 20.24 -8.17
CA MET A 111 0.55 20.50 -8.33
C MET A 111 0.11 21.88 -7.81
N SER A 112 0.92 22.51 -6.95
CA SER A 112 0.53 23.70 -6.16
C SER A 112 1.52 24.88 -6.26
N ASP A 113 2.66 24.71 -6.95
CA ASP A 113 3.76 25.68 -7.01
C ASP A 113 3.51 26.87 -7.96
N LYS A 114 2.38 26.88 -8.66
CA LYS A 114 1.93 27.89 -9.64
C LYS A 114 2.68 27.87 -10.97
N GLU A 115 3.53 26.89 -11.20
CA GLU A 115 4.19 26.61 -12.47
C GLU A 115 3.45 25.51 -13.24
N GLY A 116 3.97 25.07 -14.40
CA GLY A 116 3.43 23.91 -15.11
C GLY A 116 1.98 24.01 -15.63
N ALA A 117 1.34 22.86 -15.77
CA ALA A 117 -0.03 22.67 -16.22
C ALA A 117 -1.04 22.64 -15.07
N ILE A 118 -0.62 22.22 -13.87
CA ILE A 118 -1.42 22.06 -12.65
C ILE A 118 -0.98 23.12 -11.62
N LYS A 119 -1.92 23.96 -11.21
CA LYS A 119 -1.74 25.16 -10.37
C LYS A 119 -2.83 25.26 -9.30
N LEU A 120 -3.17 24.13 -8.72
CA LEU A 120 -4.22 24.02 -7.72
C LEU A 120 -3.84 24.73 -6.42
N THR A 121 -4.80 24.88 -5.52
CA THR A 121 -4.53 25.36 -4.16
C THR A 121 -3.91 24.23 -3.35
N GLU A 122 -2.87 24.52 -2.57
CA GLU A 122 -2.24 23.52 -1.70
C GLU A 122 -3.28 22.90 -0.76
N ASN A 123 -3.31 21.58 -0.68
CA ASN A 123 -4.18 20.84 0.23
C ASN A 123 -3.41 19.65 0.82
N ARG A 124 -2.99 19.80 2.08
CA ARG A 124 -2.21 18.78 2.82
C ARG A 124 -3.06 17.64 3.41
N CYS A 125 -4.39 17.76 3.35
CA CYS A 125 -5.32 16.75 3.83
C CYS A 125 -5.90 15.90 2.67
N GLY A 126 -5.42 16.11 1.44
CA GLY A 126 -5.75 15.25 0.31
C GLY A 126 -7.14 15.40 -0.27
N ILE A 127 -7.40 14.61 -1.29
CA ILE A 127 -8.59 14.71 -2.13
C ILE A 127 -8.87 13.37 -2.81
N VAL A 128 -10.15 13.07 -3.02
CA VAL A 128 -10.58 12.07 -4.00
C VAL A 128 -11.15 12.78 -5.22
N TYR A 129 -10.60 12.48 -6.39
CA TYR A 129 -11.11 12.92 -7.69
C TYR A 129 -12.13 11.92 -8.26
N VAL A 130 -13.06 12.43 -9.07
CA VAL A 130 -13.99 11.65 -9.89
C VAL A 130 -13.82 11.99 -11.37
N ALA A 131 -13.92 10.97 -12.21
CA ALA A 131 -13.93 11.06 -13.66
C ALA A 131 -15.17 10.36 -14.23
N ASP A 132 -15.74 10.89 -15.31
CA ASP A 132 -16.74 10.15 -16.09
C ASP A 132 -16.03 9.20 -17.05
N LEU A 133 -16.60 8.02 -17.22
CA LEU A 133 -16.17 7.02 -18.20
C LEU A 133 -17.17 6.99 -19.35
N ASP A 134 -16.69 7.09 -20.58
CA ASP A 134 -17.51 6.89 -21.77
C ASP A 134 -17.75 5.40 -22.06
N LYS A 135 -18.41 5.09 -23.19
CA LYS A 135 -18.74 3.71 -23.59
C LYS A 135 -17.51 2.82 -23.83
N ASP A 136 -16.34 3.42 -24.05
CA ASP A 136 -15.06 2.74 -24.27
C ASP A 136 -14.18 2.83 -23.01
N TYR A 137 -14.80 3.16 -21.86
CA TYR A 137 -14.14 3.37 -20.58
C TYR A 137 -13.03 4.41 -20.60
N ASN A 138 -13.10 5.37 -21.52
CA ASN A 138 -12.16 6.48 -21.59
C ASN A 138 -12.64 7.64 -20.72
N THR A 139 -11.70 8.39 -20.15
CA THR A 139 -12.01 9.61 -19.39
C THR A 139 -11.32 10.84 -19.97
N SER A 140 -11.97 11.99 -19.82
CA SER A 140 -11.53 13.28 -20.36
C SER A 140 -11.30 14.35 -19.30
N ALA A 141 -11.65 14.11 -18.03
CA ALA A 141 -11.42 15.09 -16.97
C ALA A 141 -11.49 14.46 -15.57
N LEU A 142 -10.59 14.90 -14.67
CA LEU A 142 -10.71 14.69 -13.23
C LEU A 142 -11.35 15.91 -12.56
N ARG A 143 -12.33 15.67 -11.69
CA ARG A 143 -13.04 16.69 -10.91
C ARG A 143 -12.97 16.40 -9.41
N PRO A 144 -12.79 17.40 -8.54
CA PRO A 144 -12.90 17.22 -7.10
C PRO A 144 -14.21 16.54 -6.70
N LEU A 145 -14.15 15.53 -5.83
CA LEU A 145 -15.33 14.89 -5.25
C LEU A 145 -15.36 15.05 -3.73
N VAL A 146 -14.40 14.42 -3.04
CA VAL A 146 -14.29 14.48 -1.58
C VAL A 146 -12.98 15.18 -1.25
N VAL A 147 -13.07 16.39 -0.70
CA VAL A 147 -11.90 17.21 -0.36
C VAL A 147 -11.62 17.10 1.13
N GLY A 148 -10.35 16.91 1.48
CA GLY A 148 -9.87 16.93 2.86
C GLY A 148 -10.20 18.23 3.60
N GLY A 149 -10.17 18.16 4.93
CA GLY A 149 -10.51 19.28 5.79
C GLY A 149 -9.46 20.41 5.81
N ALA A 150 -9.67 21.40 6.68
CA ALA A 150 -8.67 22.43 6.91
C ALA A 150 -7.42 21.83 7.58
N TYR A 151 -6.24 22.31 7.17
CA TYR A 151 -4.95 21.95 7.74
C TYR A 151 -4.39 23.08 8.63
N ASN A 152 -3.90 22.73 9.82
CA ASN A 152 -3.08 23.60 10.65
C ASN A 152 -2.10 22.78 11.49
N SER A 153 -0.80 23.00 11.28
CA SER A 153 0.25 22.30 12.01
C SER A 153 0.22 22.52 13.54
N SER A 154 -0.42 23.60 14.01
CA SER A 154 -0.57 23.92 15.44
C SER A 154 -1.69 23.14 16.13
N TRP A 155 -2.55 22.43 15.39
CA TRP A 155 -3.63 21.59 15.95
C TRP A 155 -3.14 20.19 16.34
N ALA A 156 -1.84 19.94 16.28
CA ALA A 156 -1.25 18.68 16.71
C ALA A 156 -1.88 18.19 18.03
N PRO A 157 -2.28 16.91 18.10
CA PRO A 157 -1.85 15.84 17.22
C PRO A 157 -2.63 15.71 15.90
N ASP A 158 -3.87 16.23 15.82
CA ASP A 158 -4.70 16.21 14.61
C ASP A 158 -4.54 17.51 13.82
N LYS A 159 -3.66 17.51 12.81
CA LYS A 159 -3.36 18.69 11.98
C LYS A 159 -4.42 18.92 10.90
N CYS A 160 -5.17 17.88 10.53
CA CYS A 160 -6.35 17.96 9.66
C CYS A 160 -7.62 17.90 10.50
N THR A 161 -8.71 18.47 9.97
CA THR A 161 -10.01 18.45 10.67
C THR A 161 -10.55 17.02 10.71
N VAL A 162 -10.67 16.44 11.91
CA VAL A 162 -11.06 15.03 12.11
C VAL A 162 -12.42 14.65 11.50
N SER A 163 -13.34 15.60 11.30
CA SER A 163 -14.67 15.36 10.69
C SER A 163 -14.67 15.24 9.16
N LYS A 164 -13.49 15.26 8.53
CA LYS A 164 -13.26 15.10 7.10
C LYS A 164 -12.16 14.07 6.86
N ILE A 165 -11.99 13.66 5.60
CA ILE A 165 -10.86 12.83 5.22
C ILE A 165 -9.52 13.56 5.42
N SER A 166 -8.46 12.78 5.64
CA SER A 166 -7.08 13.25 5.59
C SER A 166 -6.22 12.21 4.89
N ASN A 167 -5.48 12.62 3.86
CA ASN A 167 -4.59 11.76 3.06
C ASN A 167 -5.30 10.46 2.63
N PRO A 168 -6.35 10.56 1.80
CA PRO A 168 -7.03 9.38 1.31
C PRO A 168 -6.05 8.54 0.48
N ASP A 169 -6.12 7.24 0.68
CA ASP A 169 -5.27 6.25 0.06
C ASP A 169 -6.18 5.21 -0.61
N SER A 170 -6.67 4.26 0.16
CA SER A 170 -7.48 3.18 -0.36
C SER A 170 -8.85 3.66 -0.83
N VAL A 171 -9.28 3.27 -2.04
CA VAL A 171 -10.64 3.48 -2.53
C VAL A 171 -11.25 2.22 -3.11
N PHE A 172 -12.53 1.98 -2.80
CA PHE A 172 -13.29 0.84 -3.33
C PHE A 172 -14.77 1.20 -3.54
N VAL A 173 -15.40 0.68 -4.59
CA VAL A 173 -16.82 0.92 -4.88
C VAL A 173 -17.66 -0.30 -4.52
N ASP A 174 -18.69 -0.13 -3.69
CA ASP A 174 -19.61 -1.22 -3.36
C ASP A 174 -20.69 -1.43 -4.44
N SER A 175 -21.47 -2.50 -4.31
CA SER A 175 -22.51 -2.87 -5.28
C SER A 175 -23.66 -1.86 -5.40
N ALA A 176 -23.80 -0.90 -4.47
CA ALA A 176 -24.79 0.17 -4.55
C ALA A 176 -24.22 1.46 -5.18
N GLY A 177 -22.93 1.47 -5.51
CA GLY A 177 -22.20 2.64 -6.01
C GLY A 177 -21.73 3.59 -4.92
N ASN A 178 -21.68 3.17 -3.65
CA ASN A 178 -21.03 3.99 -2.62
C ASN A 178 -19.52 3.81 -2.72
N LEU A 179 -18.80 4.89 -2.42
CA LEU A 179 -17.35 4.89 -2.41
C LEU A 179 -16.84 4.73 -0.98
N TRP A 180 -15.99 3.74 -0.75
CA TRP A 180 -15.28 3.51 0.51
C TRP A 180 -13.89 4.12 0.41
N ILE A 181 -13.48 4.87 1.42
CA ILE A 181 -12.24 5.68 1.41
C ILE A 181 -11.46 5.40 2.71
N GLY A 182 -10.30 4.79 2.60
CA GLY A 182 -9.33 4.60 3.68
C GLY A 182 -8.35 5.77 3.75
N GLU A 183 -7.84 6.05 4.95
CA GLU A 183 -6.79 7.04 5.18
C GLU A 183 -5.45 6.36 5.45
N ASP A 184 -4.39 6.89 4.85
CA ASP A 184 -3.02 6.81 5.36
C ASP A 184 -2.53 8.24 5.66
N THR A 185 -2.69 8.66 6.91
CA THR A 185 -2.30 9.99 7.36
C THR A 185 -1.48 9.99 8.64
N SER A 186 -0.54 10.94 8.69
CA SER A 186 0.12 11.40 9.93
C SER A 186 -0.49 12.72 10.45
N ASN A 187 -1.60 13.17 9.86
CA ASN A 187 -2.31 14.38 10.23
C ASN A 187 -3.58 14.12 11.05
N HIS A 188 -3.97 12.86 11.24
CA HIS A 188 -4.88 12.41 12.29
C HIS A 188 -4.14 11.47 13.25
N GLN A 189 -4.55 11.41 14.53
CA GLN A 189 -4.04 10.42 15.48
C GLN A 189 -4.41 9.00 15.07
N ASN A 190 -5.62 8.82 14.56
CA ASN A 190 -6.16 7.55 14.09
C ASN A 190 -6.59 7.74 12.64
N ASN A 191 -6.29 6.74 11.80
CA ASN A 191 -6.83 6.69 10.46
C ASN A 191 -8.26 6.15 10.47
N PHE A 192 -9.07 6.63 9.53
CA PHE A 192 -10.49 6.31 9.43
C PHE A 192 -10.84 5.63 8.11
N LEU A 193 -11.80 4.72 8.17
CA LEU A 193 -12.51 4.25 6.98
C LEU A 193 -13.83 5.00 6.87
N TRP A 194 -14.03 5.65 5.74
CA TRP A 194 -15.23 6.40 5.40
C TRP A 194 -16.05 5.66 4.34
N ARG A 195 -17.37 5.85 4.37
CA ARG A 195 -18.26 5.58 3.24
C ARG A 195 -18.85 6.88 2.74
N TYR A 196 -18.66 7.18 1.47
CA TYR A 196 -19.29 8.27 0.75
C TYR A 196 -20.47 7.75 -0.06
N ASP A 197 -21.68 8.13 0.38
CA ASP A 197 -22.92 7.88 -0.35
C ASP A 197 -22.98 8.85 -1.55
N THR A 198 -22.78 8.30 -2.75
CA THR A 198 -22.72 9.06 -4.00
C THR A 198 -24.06 9.65 -4.42
N LYS A 199 -25.17 9.10 -3.93
CA LYS A 199 -26.53 9.59 -4.22
C LYS A 199 -26.93 10.71 -3.26
N ALA A 200 -26.60 10.54 -1.97
CA ALA A 200 -26.90 11.54 -0.95
C ALA A 200 -25.83 12.63 -0.83
N ASN A 201 -24.68 12.49 -1.51
CA ASN A 201 -23.51 13.34 -1.37
C ASN A 201 -23.10 13.50 0.10
N LYS A 202 -22.97 12.37 0.80
CA LYS A 202 -22.76 12.33 2.25
C LYS A 202 -21.58 11.44 2.61
N LEU A 203 -20.62 12.01 3.35
CA LEU A 203 -19.48 11.29 3.91
C LEU A 203 -19.81 10.81 5.33
N GLU A 204 -19.61 9.52 5.60
CA GLU A 204 -19.96 8.85 6.86
C GLU A 204 -18.78 8.05 7.39
N ARG A 205 -18.30 8.35 8.62
CA ARG A 205 -17.24 7.56 9.26
C ARG A 205 -17.76 6.18 9.64
N PHE A 206 -17.19 5.14 9.06
CA PHE A 206 -17.56 3.76 9.34
C PHE A 206 -16.62 3.09 10.35
N ALA A 207 -15.30 3.25 10.21
CA ALA A 207 -14.34 2.66 11.15
C ALA A 207 -13.28 3.65 11.62
N THR A 208 -12.76 3.38 12.81
CA THR A 208 -11.57 4.03 13.36
C THR A 208 -10.56 2.95 13.70
N LEU A 209 -9.38 3.03 13.10
CA LEU A 209 -8.31 2.05 13.31
C LEU A 209 -7.54 2.34 14.60
N PRO A 210 -6.86 1.33 15.17
CA PRO A 210 -5.95 1.52 16.29
C PRO A 210 -4.88 2.59 16.03
N LEU A 211 -4.42 3.24 17.08
CA LEU A 211 -3.40 4.28 17.02
C LEU A 211 -2.16 3.81 16.25
N GLY A 212 -1.70 4.64 15.31
CA GLY A 212 -0.53 4.39 14.48
C GLY A 212 -0.76 3.42 13.33
N ALA A 213 -1.96 2.85 13.18
CA ALA A 213 -2.31 2.12 11.98
C ALA A 213 -2.91 3.04 10.92
N GLU A 214 -2.70 2.68 9.66
CA GLU A 214 -3.38 3.20 8.48
C GLU A 214 -4.41 2.20 7.96
N VAL A 215 -5.37 2.69 7.18
CA VAL A 215 -6.41 1.87 6.55
C VAL A 215 -5.93 1.38 5.20
N THR A 216 -5.81 0.06 5.06
CA THR A 216 -5.51 -0.59 3.79
C THR A 216 -6.38 -1.84 3.60
N GLY A 217 -6.23 -2.53 2.47
CA GLY A 217 -6.93 -3.76 2.18
C GLY A 217 -8.44 -3.58 2.09
N VAL A 218 -8.92 -2.37 1.76
CA VAL A 218 -10.35 -2.09 1.62
C VAL A 218 -10.88 -2.86 0.41
N PHE A 219 -11.58 -3.95 0.68
CA PHE A 219 -12.17 -4.80 -0.35
C PHE A 219 -13.56 -5.23 0.05
N ILE A 220 -14.51 -5.14 -0.88
CA ILE A 220 -15.89 -5.56 -0.65
C ILE A 220 -16.18 -6.74 -1.57
N SER A 221 -16.46 -7.90 -0.95
CA SER A 221 -16.77 -9.11 -1.71
C SER A 221 -18.07 -8.98 -2.50
N PRO A 222 -18.29 -9.85 -3.51
CA PRO A 222 -19.58 -9.88 -4.21
C PRO A 222 -20.79 -10.12 -3.28
N ALA A 223 -20.59 -10.78 -2.13
CA ALA A 223 -21.62 -10.95 -1.10
C ALA A 223 -21.77 -9.73 -0.16
N GLY A 224 -21.02 -8.64 -0.37
CA GLY A 224 -21.08 -7.41 0.40
C GLY A 224 -20.34 -7.44 1.74
N ASP A 225 -19.52 -8.46 2.01
CA ASP A 225 -18.65 -8.48 3.20
C ASP A 225 -17.48 -7.50 3.03
N VAL A 226 -17.18 -6.74 4.08
CA VAL A 226 -16.18 -5.66 4.07
C VAL A 226 -14.89 -6.15 4.72
N PHE A 227 -13.86 -6.35 3.91
CA PHE A 227 -12.49 -6.67 4.34
C PHE A 227 -11.70 -5.36 4.51
N ILE A 228 -10.96 -5.26 5.61
CA ILE A 228 -10.17 -4.08 5.98
C ILE A 228 -8.99 -4.56 6.82
N ASN A 229 -7.81 -4.07 6.51
CA ASN A 229 -6.58 -4.34 7.24
C ASN A 229 -6.16 -3.13 8.06
N ALA A 230 -5.27 -3.37 9.02
CA ALA A 230 -4.55 -2.30 9.70
C ALA A 230 -3.05 -2.51 9.48
N GLN A 231 -2.43 -1.63 8.71
CA GLN A 231 -0.98 -1.61 8.50
C GLN A 231 -0.30 -1.06 9.75
N HIS A 232 0.81 -1.69 10.16
CA HIS A 232 1.76 -1.21 11.17
C HIS A 232 1.23 -0.45 12.42
N PRO A 233 0.18 -0.92 13.12
CA PRO A 233 -0.31 -0.24 14.32
C PRO A 233 0.77 -0.13 15.39
N SER A 234 0.63 0.87 16.26
CA SER A 234 1.54 1.07 17.38
C SER A 234 1.67 -0.19 18.24
N ALA A 235 2.91 -0.60 18.51
CA ALA A 235 3.21 -1.71 19.41
C ALA A 235 2.72 -1.48 20.86
N MET A 236 2.32 -0.24 21.20
CA MET A 236 1.78 0.15 22.50
C MET A 236 0.26 -0.04 22.63
N ASN A 237 -0.41 -0.49 21.57
CA ASN A 237 -1.82 -0.89 21.62
C ASN A 237 -1.99 -2.20 22.41
N PRO A 238 -3.19 -2.51 22.93
CA PRO A 238 -3.47 -3.83 23.50
C PRO A 238 -3.46 -4.91 22.41
N TYR A 239 -3.20 -6.17 22.80
CA TYR A 239 -3.46 -7.31 21.93
C TYR A 239 -4.96 -7.39 21.59
N PRO A 240 -5.36 -7.71 20.34
CA PRO A 240 -4.52 -8.10 19.19
C PRO A 240 -3.97 -6.94 18.34
N TYR A 241 -4.30 -5.68 18.66
CA TYR A 241 -4.15 -4.51 17.81
C TYR A 241 -2.76 -3.85 17.81
N ASN A 242 -1.73 -4.57 18.24
CA ASN A 242 -0.37 -4.05 18.42
C ASN A 242 0.65 -4.56 17.39
N ARG A 243 0.15 -5.16 16.30
CA ARG A 243 0.87 -5.55 15.07
C ARG A 243 -0.11 -5.51 13.91
N GLY A 244 0.40 -5.53 12.67
CA GLY A 244 -0.43 -5.59 11.48
C GLY A 244 -1.40 -6.77 11.52
N PHE A 245 -2.64 -6.54 11.11
CA PHE A 245 -3.68 -7.56 11.07
C PHE A 245 -4.60 -7.40 9.88
N ILE A 246 -5.14 -8.55 9.45
CA ILE A 246 -6.03 -8.72 8.30
C ILE A 246 -7.39 -9.11 8.87
N GLY A 247 -8.47 -8.51 8.38
CA GLY A 247 -9.78 -8.80 8.95
C GLY A 247 -10.97 -8.44 8.09
N VAL A 248 -12.15 -8.76 8.64
CA VAL A 248 -13.44 -8.62 8.00
C VAL A 248 -14.49 -8.15 9.00
N VAL A 249 -15.44 -7.33 8.57
CA VAL A 249 -16.57 -6.94 9.41
C VAL A 249 -17.71 -7.94 9.25
N THR A 250 -18.08 -8.57 10.37
CA THR A 250 -19.17 -9.55 10.47
C THR A 250 -20.47 -8.90 10.95
N GLY A 251 -21.62 -9.49 10.61
CA GLY A 251 -22.94 -8.94 11.00
C GLY A 251 -23.31 -7.61 10.33
N PHE A 252 -22.64 -7.26 9.23
CA PHE A 252 -22.84 -6.04 8.46
C PHE A 252 -22.54 -6.30 6.97
N LYS A 253 -23.34 -5.71 6.08
CA LYS A 253 -23.05 -5.64 4.64
C LYS A 253 -22.75 -4.22 4.23
N ALA A 254 -21.86 -4.02 3.26
CA ALA A 254 -21.44 -2.70 2.80
C ALA A 254 -22.60 -1.73 2.48
N THR A 255 -23.68 -2.26 1.91
CA THR A 255 -24.86 -1.49 1.51
C THR A 255 -25.84 -1.21 2.66
N ASP A 256 -25.62 -1.78 3.84
CA ASP A 256 -26.50 -1.56 5.00
C ASP A 256 -26.39 -0.13 5.52
N SER A 257 -27.50 0.39 6.04
CA SER A 257 -27.47 1.64 6.80
C SER A 257 -26.81 1.45 8.18
N PHE A 258 -26.11 2.49 8.64
CA PHE A 258 -25.47 2.56 9.95
C PHE A 258 -25.52 4.00 10.49
N THR A 259 -25.26 4.16 11.78
CA THR A 259 -25.03 5.48 12.40
C THR A 259 -23.53 5.76 12.38
N PRO A 260 -23.06 6.84 11.72
CA PRO A 260 -21.63 7.11 11.63
C PRO A 260 -20.97 7.26 13.01
N LEU A 261 -19.72 6.82 13.13
CA LEU A 261 -18.94 7.02 14.35
C LEU A 261 -18.74 8.52 14.60
N PRO A 262 -18.87 9.01 15.84
CA PRO A 262 -18.62 10.41 16.17
C PRO A 262 -17.13 10.73 16.05
N ASP A 263 -16.79 12.01 16.03
CA ASP A 263 -15.39 12.45 16.05
C ASP A 263 -14.70 11.94 17.33
N PRO A 264 -13.52 11.31 17.22
CA PRO A 264 -12.80 10.85 18.39
C PRO A 264 -12.33 12.05 19.22
N THR A 265 -12.46 11.95 20.54
CA THR A 265 -11.97 12.97 21.49
C THR A 265 -10.59 12.64 22.06
N SER A 266 -10.07 11.45 21.76
CA SER A 266 -8.76 10.96 22.15
C SER A 266 -8.32 9.80 21.26
N ALA A 267 -7.01 9.52 21.20
CA ALA A 267 -6.46 8.36 20.51
C ALA A 267 -7.18 7.05 20.87
N VAL A 268 -7.64 6.35 19.84
CA VAL A 268 -8.26 5.03 19.93
C VAL A 268 -7.19 3.95 19.77
N LYS A 269 -7.17 2.93 20.61
CA LYS A 269 -6.16 1.85 20.57
C LYS A 269 -6.69 0.51 20.08
N GLU A 270 -7.98 0.43 19.80
CA GLU A 270 -8.68 -0.78 19.37
C GLU A 270 -9.47 -0.50 18.10
N MET A 271 -9.66 -1.51 17.26
CA MET A 271 -10.48 -1.37 16.07
C MET A 271 -11.94 -1.11 16.46
N THR A 272 -12.53 -0.04 15.94
CA THR A 272 -13.94 0.31 16.17
C THR A 272 -14.66 0.43 14.84
N VAL A 273 -15.84 -0.18 14.72
CA VAL A 273 -16.71 -0.10 13.54
C VAL A 273 -18.09 0.42 13.93
N ALA A 274 -18.74 1.15 13.02
CA ALA A 274 -20.05 1.78 13.24
C ALA A 274 -21.18 0.75 13.41
N LYS A 275 -21.03 -0.43 12.80
CA LYS A 275 -22.00 -1.52 12.84
C LYS A 275 -21.31 -2.86 12.56
N GLY A 276 -21.81 -3.93 13.16
CA GLY A 276 -21.23 -5.26 13.06
C GLY A 276 -20.11 -5.50 14.08
N THR A 277 -19.23 -6.45 13.81
CA THR A 277 -18.07 -6.78 14.64
C THR A 277 -16.87 -7.06 13.76
N TYR A 278 -15.75 -6.38 14.04
CA TYR A 278 -14.49 -6.65 13.35
C TYR A 278 -13.92 -7.99 13.82
N GLN A 279 -13.68 -8.89 12.87
CA GLN A 279 -13.02 -10.18 13.09
C GLN A 279 -11.61 -10.13 12.51
N VAL A 280 -10.61 -10.38 13.35
CA VAL A 280 -9.23 -10.64 12.90
C VAL A 280 -9.18 -12.03 12.29
N LEU A 281 -8.74 -12.11 11.02
CA LEU A 281 -8.53 -13.35 10.28
C LEU A 281 -7.07 -13.80 10.40
N ALA A 282 -6.13 -12.85 10.31
CA ALA A 282 -4.71 -13.12 10.41
C ALA A 282 -4.01 -11.94 11.10
N ARG A 283 -2.91 -12.23 11.79
CA ARG A 283 -2.11 -11.22 12.48
C ARG A 283 -0.63 -11.52 12.29
N VAL A 284 0.15 -10.49 11.98
CA VAL A 284 1.57 -10.62 11.69
C VAL A 284 2.32 -11.32 12.82
N GLY A 285 3.12 -12.32 12.43
CA GLY A 285 3.90 -13.16 13.31
C GLY A 285 3.14 -14.31 13.96
N GLU A 286 1.83 -14.45 13.76
CA GLU A 286 1.10 -15.68 14.12
C GLU A 286 1.32 -16.76 13.05
N LEU A 287 1.21 -18.03 13.45
CA LEU A 287 1.37 -19.16 12.53
C LEU A 287 0.25 -19.14 11.49
N ILE A 288 0.61 -19.40 10.24
CA ILE A 288 -0.36 -19.61 9.18
C ILE A 288 -0.99 -21.01 9.40
N PRO A 289 -2.32 -21.11 9.53
CA PRO A 289 -2.97 -22.41 9.70
C PRO A 289 -2.59 -23.37 8.57
N ASN A 290 -2.22 -24.60 8.92
CA ASN A 290 -1.89 -25.68 7.98
C ASN A 290 -0.82 -25.35 6.90
N ASP A 291 -0.01 -24.31 7.10
CA ASP A 291 1.13 -24.06 6.22
C ASP A 291 2.16 -25.19 6.33
N PHE A 292 2.57 -25.74 5.19
CA PHE A 292 3.46 -26.90 5.12
C PHE A 292 4.85 -26.65 5.76
N HIS A 293 5.31 -25.40 5.74
CA HIS A 293 6.61 -24.99 6.25
C HIS A 293 6.56 -24.40 7.66
N GLY A 294 5.37 -24.34 8.28
CA GLY A 294 5.17 -23.73 9.60
C GLY A 294 5.45 -22.22 9.63
N GLN A 295 5.22 -21.53 8.50
CA GLN A 295 5.46 -20.10 8.34
C GLN A 295 4.46 -19.25 9.13
N ARG A 296 4.79 -17.96 9.24
CA ARG A 296 3.98 -16.95 9.91
C ARG A 296 3.52 -15.89 8.92
N PHE A 297 2.38 -15.27 9.23
CA PHE A 297 1.90 -14.11 8.49
C PHE A 297 2.93 -12.99 8.52
N GLY A 298 3.24 -12.42 7.35
CA GLY A 298 4.26 -11.38 7.17
C GLY A 298 5.70 -11.90 7.11
N GLN A 299 5.95 -13.21 7.24
CA GLN A 299 7.30 -13.75 7.14
C GLN A 299 7.77 -13.73 5.68
N ILE A 300 8.86 -13.01 5.41
CA ILE A 300 9.54 -12.98 4.11
C ILE A 300 10.80 -13.83 4.19
N ASN A 301 10.92 -14.80 3.28
CA ASN A 301 12.08 -15.67 3.16
C ASN A 301 12.75 -15.47 1.80
N SER A 302 14.08 -15.51 1.75
CA SER A 302 14.86 -15.64 0.51
C SER A 302 14.51 -16.93 -0.24
N VAL A 303 14.93 -17.03 -1.51
CA VAL A 303 14.80 -18.26 -2.32
C VAL A 303 15.48 -19.46 -1.67
N SER A 304 16.54 -19.22 -0.87
CA SER A 304 17.23 -20.27 -0.10
C SER A 304 16.46 -20.76 1.15
N GLY A 305 15.33 -20.14 1.48
CA GLY A 305 14.55 -20.41 2.69
C GLY A 305 15.02 -19.67 3.95
N LYS A 306 16.08 -18.83 3.86
CA LYS A 306 16.51 -17.97 4.97
C LYS A 306 15.48 -16.87 5.20
N MET A 307 14.96 -16.77 6.43
CA MET A 307 14.10 -15.66 6.86
C MET A 307 14.87 -14.33 6.78
N MET A 308 14.28 -13.36 6.10
CA MET A 308 14.81 -12.01 5.91
C MET A 308 14.13 -11.03 6.85
N GLU A 309 12.79 -11.07 6.91
CA GLU A 309 12.01 -10.09 7.64
C GLU A 309 10.67 -10.68 8.16
N MET A 310 10.11 -10.04 9.20
CA MET A 310 8.72 -10.17 9.60
C MET A 310 7.99 -8.87 9.28
N CYS A 311 7.46 -8.77 8.06
CA CYS A 311 6.79 -7.59 7.55
C CYS A 311 5.52 -7.30 8.36
N ASN A 312 5.46 -6.11 8.95
CA ASN A 312 4.34 -5.66 9.78
C ASN A 312 3.32 -4.82 9.01
N GLN A 313 3.38 -4.86 7.69
CA GLN A 313 2.69 -3.97 6.77
C GLN A 313 1.73 -4.77 5.84
N PRO A 314 0.67 -5.43 6.37
CA PRO A 314 -0.32 -6.08 5.52
C PRO A 314 -1.12 -5.02 4.76
N ASP A 315 -1.21 -5.15 3.44
CA ASP A 315 -1.74 -4.14 2.54
C ASP A 315 -2.94 -4.64 1.72
N GLY A 316 -3.03 -4.36 0.42
CA GLY A 316 -4.15 -4.67 -0.45
C GLY A 316 -4.69 -6.10 -0.34
N ASN A 317 -6.02 -6.22 -0.27
CA ASN A 317 -6.76 -7.48 -0.19
C ASN A 317 -7.35 -7.88 -1.55
N MET A 318 -7.30 -9.17 -1.88
CA MET A 318 -7.94 -9.75 -3.07
C MET A 318 -8.67 -11.02 -2.69
N PHE A 319 -10.00 -10.97 -2.59
CA PHE A 319 -10.80 -12.16 -2.32
C PHE A 319 -11.30 -12.79 -3.63
N LEU A 320 -10.86 -14.02 -3.88
CA LEU A 320 -11.26 -14.84 -5.01
C LEU A 320 -12.28 -15.89 -4.53
N PRO A 321 -13.59 -15.68 -4.74
CA PRO A 321 -14.59 -16.65 -4.35
C PRO A 321 -14.42 -17.96 -5.14
N THR A 322 -14.70 -19.08 -4.47
CA THR A 322 -14.68 -20.42 -5.07
C THR A 322 -16.08 -21.02 -5.22
N ASN A 323 -17.10 -20.30 -4.76
CA ASN A 323 -18.52 -20.64 -4.95
C ASN A 323 -19.35 -19.40 -5.36
N GLY A 324 -20.54 -19.64 -5.91
CA GLY A 324 -21.40 -18.57 -6.43
C GLY A 324 -21.90 -17.59 -5.36
N ASP A 325 -22.07 -18.08 -4.12
CA ASP A 325 -22.58 -17.27 -3.01
C ASP A 325 -21.48 -16.43 -2.33
N SER A 326 -20.21 -16.57 -2.77
CA SER A 326 -19.05 -15.91 -2.17
C SER A 326 -18.95 -16.14 -0.65
N THR A 327 -19.26 -17.35 -0.21
CA THR A 327 -19.18 -17.77 1.21
C THR A 327 -17.93 -18.57 1.51
N GLU A 328 -17.12 -18.89 0.51
CA GLU A 328 -15.78 -19.45 0.67
C GLU A 328 -14.87 -19.06 -0.51
N GLY A 329 -13.57 -18.95 -0.25
CA GLY A 329 -12.62 -18.53 -1.27
C GLY A 329 -11.22 -18.27 -0.72
N TYR A 330 -10.34 -17.83 -1.62
CA TYR A 330 -8.98 -17.45 -1.28
C TYR A 330 -8.91 -15.95 -1.04
N LEU A 331 -8.43 -15.54 0.15
CA LEU A 331 -8.06 -14.16 0.40
C LEU A 331 -6.54 -14.05 0.25
N TYR A 332 -6.11 -13.31 -0.78
CA TYR A 332 -4.73 -12.85 -0.89
C TYR A 332 -4.61 -11.50 -0.18
N THR A 333 -3.49 -11.29 0.51
CA THR A 333 -3.18 -10.01 1.16
C THR A 333 -1.71 -9.67 0.94
N ASN A 334 -1.47 -8.48 0.41
CA ASN A 334 -0.15 -7.96 0.15
C ASN A 334 0.61 -7.65 1.45
N TYR A 335 1.93 -7.56 1.35
CA TYR A 335 2.84 -7.09 2.38
C TYR A 335 3.80 -6.07 1.79
N GLU A 336 3.67 -4.83 2.23
CA GLU A 336 4.39 -3.68 1.70
C GLU A 336 5.78 -3.55 2.36
N CYS A 337 6.64 -4.55 2.11
CA CYS A 337 8.04 -4.55 2.55
C CYS A 337 8.97 -4.80 1.35
N GLN A 338 10.29 -4.71 1.55
CA GLN A 338 11.27 -5.02 0.49
C GLN A 338 12.27 -6.07 0.99
N PRO A 339 12.27 -7.31 0.41
CA PRO A 339 11.38 -7.82 -0.65
C PRO A 339 9.90 -7.81 -0.28
N GLY A 340 9.05 -7.65 -1.30
CA GLY A 340 7.60 -7.70 -1.14
C GLY A 340 7.10 -9.11 -0.88
N GLY A 341 5.87 -9.23 -0.40
CA GLY A 341 5.24 -10.52 -0.20
C GLY A 341 3.73 -10.48 -0.32
N VAL A 342 3.14 -11.67 -0.39
CA VAL A 342 1.68 -11.86 -0.39
C VAL A 342 1.39 -13.11 0.43
N SER A 343 0.44 -13.05 1.36
CA SER A 343 -0.15 -14.26 1.93
C SER A 343 -1.40 -14.66 1.16
N LYS A 344 -1.68 -15.96 1.10
CA LYS A 344 -2.94 -16.51 0.59
C LYS A 344 -3.54 -17.38 1.68
N ILE A 345 -4.77 -17.12 2.09
CA ILE A 345 -5.52 -17.97 3.02
C ILE A 345 -6.81 -18.46 2.38
N TYR A 346 -7.18 -19.71 2.66
CA TYR A 346 -8.51 -20.22 2.34
C TYR A 346 -9.45 -19.94 3.52
N ILE A 347 -10.52 -19.20 3.24
CA ILE A 347 -11.52 -18.81 4.24
C ILE A 347 -12.91 -19.30 3.87
N LYS A 348 -13.68 -19.68 4.88
CA LYS A 348 -15.05 -20.18 4.73
C LYS A 348 -15.97 -19.63 5.80
N LYS A 349 -17.18 -19.22 5.42
CA LYS A 349 -18.18 -18.79 6.40
C LYS A 349 -18.69 -19.94 7.26
N ASN A 350 -18.84 -19.64 8.54
CA ASN A 350 -19.43 -20.50 9.55
C ASN A 350 -20.40 -19.66 10.40
N GLY A 351 -21.67 -19.66 10.00
CA GLY A 351 -22.65 -18.68 10.47
C GLY A 351 -22.24 -17.27 10.03
N ASP A 352 -22.13 -16.34 10.99
CA ASP A 352 -21.74 -14.95 10.75
C ASP A 352 -20.22 -14.73 10.74
N LYS A 353 -19.42 -15.75 11.07
CA LYS A 353 -17.96 -15.67 11.15
C LYS A 353 -17.29 -16.28 9.93
N TRP A 354 -16.01 -15.98 9.77
CA TRP A 354 -15.15 -16.61 8.77
C TRP A 354 -14.08 -17.47 9.45
N ASP A 355 -14.01 -18.75 9.11
CA ASP A 355 -12.94 -19.64 9.54
C ASP A 355 -11.77 -19.53 8.57
N VAL A 356 -10.54 -19.44 9.09
CA VAL A 356 -9.29 -19.55 8.32
C VAL A 356 -8.82 -20.99 8.41
N LEU A 357 -8.91 -21.72 7.29
CA LEU A 357 -8.71 -23.16 7.29
C LEU A 357 -7.27 -23.55 6.93
N GLU A 358 -6.66 -22.84 5.99
CA GLU A 358 -5.27 -23.07 5.56
C GLU A 358 -4.69 -21.82 4.91
N GLY A 359 -3.38 -21.77 4.72
CA GLY A 359 -2.75 -20.72 3.94
C GLY A 359 -1.27 -20.95 3.64
N GLU A 360 -0.69 -19.99 2.93
CA GLU A 360 0.72 -19.93 2.55
C GLU A 360 1.19 -18.47 2.48
N ASN A 361 2.50 -18.25 2.58
CA ASN A 361 3.12 -17.10 1.93
C ASN A 361 3.43 -17.50 0.49
N VAL A 362 2.98 -16.70 -0.48
CA VAL A 362 3.13 -16.98 -1.91
C VAL A 362 4.62 -17.04 -2.28
N ASP A 363 5.00 -18.10 -2.98
CA ASP A 363 6.35 -18.25 -3.55
C ASP A 363 6.47 -17.50 -4.88
N PHE A 364 7.29 -16.45 -4.89
CA PHE A 364 7.57 -15.62 -6.06
C PHE A 364 8.89 -15.97 -6.77
N ALA A 365 9.57 -17.06 -6.40
CA ALA A 365 10.85 -17.44 -7.02
C ALA A 365 10.73 -17.60 -8.56
N SER A 366 9.58 -18.08 -9.05
CA SER A 366 9.31 -18.24 -10.49
C SER A 366 9.31 -16.94 -11.29
N VAL A 367 9.13 -15.79 -10.64
CA VAL A 367 9.15 -14.45 -11.24
C VAL A 367 10.32 -13.59 -10.72
N GLY A 368 11.28 -14.21 -10.03
CA GLY A 368 12.45 -13.51 -9.48
C GLY A 368 12.13 -12.65 -8.25
N GLY A 369 11.08 -12.98 -7.51
CA GLY A 369 10.62 -12.18 -6.38
C GLY A 369 9.74 -11.00 -6.79
N THR A 370 9.24 -10.30 -5.78
CA THR A 370 8.37 -9.13 -5.90
C THR A 370 8.84 -8.00 -4.98
N TRP A 371 8.41 -6.78 -5.23
CA TRP A 371 8.94 -5.58 -4.60
C TRP A 371 7.79 -4.74 -4.03
N ASN A 372 7.78 -4.41 -2.73
CA ASN A 372 6.80 -3.54 -2.08
C ASN A 372 5.38 -3.73 -2.59
N ASN A 373 4.80 -4.89 -2.29
CA ASN A 373 3.42 -5.16 -2.70
C ASN A 373 2.48 -4.24 -1.92
N CYS A 374 1.93 -3.23 -2.60
CA CYS A 374 1.07 -2.22 -1.99
C CYS A 374 -0.42 -2.53 -2.26
N GLY A 375 -1.11 -1.69 -3.04
CA GLY A 375 -2.50 -1.89 -3.40
C GLY A 375 -2.75 -3.12 -4.27
N ALA A 376 -4.04 -3.42 -4.47
CA ALA A 376 -4.45 -4.70 -5.02
C ALA A 376 -5.74 -4.63 -5.83
N SER A 377 -5.93 -5.58 -6.74
CA SER A 377 -7.14 -5.66 -7.58
C SER A 377 -7.54 -7.10 -7.86
N VAL A 378 -8.84 -7.34 -8.04
CA VAL A 378 -9.36 -8.62 -8.54
C VAL A 378 -9.79 -8.42 -9.99
N THR A 379 -9.28 -9.24 -10.89
CA THR A 379 -9.63 -9.14 -12.30
C THR A 379 -11.07 -9.63 -12.55
N PRO A 380 -11.74 -9.18 -13.62
CA PRO A 380 -13.04 -9.71 -14.05
C PRO A 380 -13.06 -11.20 -14.46
N TRP A 381 -11.93 -11.91 -14.38
CA TRP A 381 -11.80 -13.35 -14.59
C TRP A 381 -11.28 -14.07 -13.34
N ASN A 382 -11.46 -13.46 -12.16
CA ASN A 382 -11.23 -14.06 -10.85
C ASN A 382 -9.77 -14.46 -10.60
N THR A 383 -8.85 -13.54 -10.92
CA THR A 383 -7.43 -13.63 -10.52
C THR A 383 -7.08 -12.44 -9.62
N ALA A 384 -6.10 -12.65 -8.76
CA ALA A 384 -5.56 -11.61 -7.89
C ALA A 384 -4.49 -10.81 -8.66
N MET A 385 -4.40 -9.51 -8.44
CA MET A 385 -3.39 -8.63 -9.02
C MET A 385 -2.77 -7.80 -7.91
N THR A 386 -1.48 -8.00 -7.67
CA THR A 386 -0.71 -7.19 -6.73
C THR A 386 0.13 -6.16 -7.49
N ALA A 387 0.36 -5.00 -6.88
CA ALA A 387 1.10 -3.90 -7.46
C ALA A 387 2.44 -3.72 -6.74
N GLU A 388 3.55 -3.71 -7.51
CA GLU A 388 4.87 -3.38 -6.98
C GLU A 388 5.05 -1.86 -6.97
N GLU A 389 5.23 -1.30 -5.79
CA GLU A 389 5.28 0.13 -5.53
C GLU A 389 6.74 0.58 -5.26
N TYR A 390 7.04 1.88 -5.39
CA TYR A 390 8.40 2.45 -5.30
C TYR A 390 9.51 1.61 -5.97
N GLU A 391 9.42 1.45 -7.29
CA GLU A 391 10.35 0.59 -8.03
C GLU A 391 11.81 1.00 -7.80
N PRO A 392 12.75 0.05 -7.70
CA PRO A 392 14.14 0.37 -7.42
C PRO A 392 14.71 1.25 -8.55
N PRO A 393 15.29 2.43 -8.26
CA PRO A 393 15.77 3.32 -9.31
C PRO A 393 16.84 2.64 -10.18
N ALA A 394 16.67 2.70 -11.50
CA ALA A 394 17.56 2.05 -12.47
C ALA A 394 18.64 3.03 -12.96
N LEU A 395 19.39 3.61 -12.02
CA LEU A 395 20.35 4.68 -12.29
C LEU A 395 21.75 4.13 -12.60
N LEU A 396 22.40 4.65 -13.64
CA LEU A 396 23.74 4.21 -14.08
C LEU A 396 24.74 4.02 -12.94
N ASP A 397 24.80 4.97 -12.00
CA ASP A 397 25.85 5.03 -10.97
C ASP A 397 25.46 4.32 -9.64
N SER A 398 24.23 3.83 -9.49
CA SER A 398 23.74 3.32 -8.19
C SER A 398 22.80 2.12 -8.26
N TRP A 399 22.45 1.62 -9.44
CA TRP A 399 21.44 0.58 -9.61
C TRP A 399 21.68 -0.66 -8.74
N LYS A 400 22.94 -1.09 -8.55
CA LYS A 400 23.28 -2.26 -7.72
C LYS A 400 22.88 -2.08 -6.25
N ALA A 401 23.11 -0.87 -5.72
CA ALA A 401 22.77 -0.56 -4.33
C ALA A 401 21.26 -0.50 -4.14
N ASN A 402 20.54 0.00 -5.14
CA ASN A 402 19.08 0.15 -5.09
C ASN A 402 18.33 -1.20 -5.08
N VAL A 403 18.99 -2.29 -5.46
CA VAL A 403 18.42 -3.66 -5.45
C VAL A 403 19.13 -4.57 -4.45
N ALA A 404 19.83 -4.02 -3.47
CA ALA A 404 20.57 -4.80 -2.48
C ALA A 404 19.68 -5.78 -1.68
N PRO A 405 18.47 -5.40 -1.19
CA PRO A 405 17.59 -6.35 -0.51
C PRO A 405 17.21 -7.54 -1.39
N MET A 406 16.96 -7.28 -2.67
CA MET A 406 16.58 -8.32 -3.62
C MET A 406 17.76 -9.19 -4.07
N THR A 407 18.96 -8.63 -4.09
CA THR A 407 20.19 -9.40 -4.30
C THR A 407 20.40 -10.41 -3.16
N GLU A 408 20.08 -10.04 -1.92
CA GLU A 408 20.08 -10.97 -0.79
C GLU A 408 18.98 -12.03 -0.92
N TYR A 409 17.77 -11.64 -1.35
CA TYR A 409 16.64 -12.55 -1.57
C TYR A 409 16.96 -13.65 -2.59
N LEU A 410 17.55 -13.26 -3.73
CA LEU A 410 17.88 -14.18 -4.82
C LEU A 410 19.15 -14.99 -4.54
N GLY A 411 20.09 -14.44 -3.77
CA GLY A 411 21.44 -15.01 -3.63
C GLY A 411 22.36 -14.70 -4.81
N GLU A 412 21.92 -13.87 -5.75
CA GLU A 412 22.67 -13.36 -6.89
C GLU A 412 22.27 -11.92 -7.23
N GLN A 413 23.08 -11.23 -8.03
CA GLN A 413 22.86 -9.82 -8.35
C GLN A 413 21.52 -9.61 -9.04
N ALA A 414 20.60 -8.92 -8.36
CA ALA A 414 19.29 -8.57 -8.92
C ALA A 414 19.42 -7.50 -10.03
N ASN A 415 18.47 -7.51 -10.97
CA ASN A 415 18.29 -6.49 -12.01
C ASN A 415 17.15 -5.54 -11.60
N PRO A 416 17.34 -4.21 -11.51
CA PRO A 416 16.28 -3.26 -11.12
C PRO A 416 15.07 -3.27 -12.06
N TYR A 417 15.27 -3.57 -13.35
CA TYR A 417 14.18 -3.66 -14.31
C TYR A 417 13.29 -4.89 -14.14
N ASN A 418 13.66 -5.83 -13.27
CA ASN A 418 12.77 -6.93 -12.91
C ASN A 418 11.62 -6.49 -11.99
N TYR A 419 11.62 -5.27 -11.45
CA TYR A 419 10.65 -4.79 -10.45
C TYR A 419 10.01 -3.46 -10.85
N GLY A 420 8.85 -3.14 -10.27
CA GLY A 420 7.99 -2.01 -10.62
C GLY A 420 6.85 -2.39 -11.55
N TRP A 421 6.32 -3.61 -11.40
CA TRP A 421 5.32 -4.20 -12.27
C TRP A 421 4.08 -4.66 -11.50
N LEU A 422 2.98 -4.82 -12.24
CA LEU A 422 1.84 -5.58 -11.74
C LEU A 422 2.13 -7.07 -11.83
N VAL A 423 1.73 -7.85 -10.83
CA VAL A 423 1.89 -9.31 -10.80
C VAL A 423 0.52 -9.96 -10.65
N GLU A 424 0.11 -10.68 -11.68
CA GLU A 424 -1.14 -11.44 -11.68
C GLU A 424 -0.91 -12.81 -11.03
N MET A 425 -1.80 -13.17 -10.11
CA MET A 425 -1.74 -14.38 -9.30
C MET A 425 -3.05 -15.16 -9.37
N LYS A 426 -2.94 -16.48 -9.35
CA LYS A 426 -4.11 -17.36 -9.20
C LYS A 426 -3.74 -18.64 -8.47
N PRO A 427 -4.70 -19.30 -7.81
CA PRO A 427 -4.47 -20.62 -7.23
C PRO A 427 -3.98 -21.59 -8.30
N ASP A 428 -2.96 -22.39 -7.97
CA ASP A 428 -2.59 -23.50 -8.83
C ASP A 428 -3.70 -24.56 -8.79
N THR A 429 -4.19 -24.95 -9.97
CA THR A 429 -5.32 -25.90 -10.10
C THR A 429 -4.84 -27.33 -10.36
N SER A 430 -3.52 -27.57 -10.32
CA SER A 430 -2.89 -28.88 -10.54
C SER A 430 -3.16 -29.92 -9.42
N GLY A 431 -4.04 -29.61 -8.46
CA GLY A 431 -4.65 -30.59 -7.55
C GLY A 431 -4.44 -30.33 -6.05
N ASN A 432 -3.66 -29.30 -5.68
CA ASN A 432 -3.46 -28.88 -4.30
C ASN A 432 -4.18 -27.55 -4.02
N ILE A 433 -4.65 -27.36 -2.78
CA ILE A 433 -5.26 -26.09 -2.32
C ILE A 433 -4.18 -25.01 -2.11
N LEU A 434 -2.95 -25.46 -1.79
CA LEU A 434 -1.74 -24.64 -1.70
C LEU A 434 -1.01 -24.60 -3.05
N GLY A 435 -0.33 -23.49 -3.32
CA GLY A 435 0.28 -23.17 -4.61
C GLY A 435 -0.40 -21.99 -5.29
N THR A 436 0.42 -21.09 -5.81
CA THR A 436 0.00 -19.90 -6.54
C THR A 436 0.88 -19.75 -7.78
N VAL A 437 0.24 -19.55 -8.94
CA VAL A 437 0.94 -19.20 -10.17
C VAL A 437 0.99 -17.68 -10.25
N ALA A 438 2.19 -17.11 -10.39
CA ALA A 438 2.42 -15.68 -10.53
C ALA A 438 2.96 -15.34 -11.93
N GLN A 439 2.56 -14.20 -12.48
CA GLN A 439 3.03 -13.70 -13.76
C GLN A 439 3.13 -12.17 -13.75
N LYS A 440 4.30 -11.62 -14.08
CA LYS A 440 4.47 -10.17 -14.24
C LYS A 440 3.80 -9.69 -15.53
N ARG A 441 3.16 -8.52 -15.45
CA ARG A 441 2.46 -7.85 -16.56
C ARG A 441 3.25 -6.62 -17.01
N TYR A 442 4.24 -6.85 -17.87
CA TYR A 442 5.19 -5.84 -18.33
C TYR A 442 4.58 -4.83 -19.31
N ALA A 443 3.58 -5.23 -20.11
CA ALA A 443 2.96 -4.36 -21.11
C ALA A 443 2.28 -3.10 -20.51
N MET A 444 2.01 -3.10 -19.19
CA MET A 444 1.39 -1.99 -18.47
C MET A 444 2.39 -0.92 -17.99
N GLY A 445 3.68 -1.09 -18.27
CA GLY A 445 4.73 -0.12 -17.93
C GLY A 445 5.29 -0.26 -16.51
N ARG A 446 6.46 0.34 -16.30
CA ARG A 446 7.25 0.26 -15.07
C ARG A 446 7.22 1.58 -14.31
N PHE A 447 6.67 1.56 -13.11
CA PHE A 447 6.59 2.68 -12.19
C PHE A 447 6.12 2.17 -10.80
N ALA A 448 5.83 3.09 -9.88
CA ALA A 448 5.39 2.83 -8.52
C ALA A 448 3.89 2.58 -8.58
N HIS A 449 3.50 1.37 -9.00
CA HIS A 449 2.09 1.03 -9.12
C HIS A 449 1.53 0.97 -7.72
N GLU A 450 0.61 1.89 -7.41
CA GLU A 450 -0.19 1.76 -6.21
C GLU A 450 -1.25 0.68 -6.42
N MET A 451 -1.97 0.76 -7.54
CA MET A 451 -3.05 -0.16 -7.89
C MET A 451 -3.31 -0.10 -9.40
N ALA A 452 -3.95 -1.14 -9.93
CA ALA A 452 -4.45 -1.17 -11.31
C ALA A 452 -5.93 -1.56 -11.39
N ALA A 453 -6.79 -0.58 -11.61
CA ALA A 453 -8.23 -0.80 -11.74
C ALA A 453 -8.60 -1.25 -13.16
N ILE A 454 -9.11 -2.48 -13.31
CA ILE A 454 -9.52 -3.05 -14.59
C ILE A 454 -10.99 -2.75 -14.87
N ALA A 455 -11.27 -2.13 -16.01
CA ALA A 455 -12.62 -1.81 -16.45
C ALA A 455 -13.42 -3.07 -16.86
N PRO A 456 -14.77 -3.01 -16.83
CA PRO A 456 -15.64 -4.13 -17.23
C PRO A 456 -15.48 -4.61 -18.69
N ASP A 457 -14.91 -3.80 -19.59
CA ASP A 457 -14.54 -4.23 -20.95
C ASP A 457 -13.40 -5.27 -20.96
N LYS A 458 -12.79 -5.53 -19.79
CA LYS A 458 -11.66 -6.44 -19.58
C LYS A 458 -10.41 -6.04 -20.38
N LYS A 459 -10.30 -4.76 -20.75
CA LYS A 459 -9.23 -4.21 -21.58
C LYS A 459 -8.60 -2.97 -20.99
N THR A 460 -9.43 -2.03 -20.55
CA THR A 460 -8.97 -0.71 -20.11
C THR A 460 -8.55 -0.79 -18.65
N VAL A 461 -7.35 -0.30 -18.34
CA VAL A 461 -6.76 -0.31 -17.00
C VAL A 461 -6.28 1.09 -16.64
N TYR A 462 -6.63 1.55 -15.44
CA TYR A 462 -6.15 2.81 -14.87
C TYR A 462 -5.24 2.55 -13.67
N HIS A 463 -4.22 3.38 -13.51
CA HIS A 463 -3.18 3.19 -12.50
C HIS A 463 -3.13 4.36 -11.53
N GLY A 464 -2.87 4.05 -10.26
CA GLY A 464 -2.21 4.97 -9.34
C GLY A 464 -0.69 4.91 -9.57
N ASP A 465 -0.03 6.06 -9.44
CA ASP A 465 1.44 6.16 -9.49
C ASP A 465 1.86 6.89 -8.21
N ASP A 466 2.36 6.13 -7.23
CA ASP A 466 2.68 6.70 -5.93
C ASP A 466 4.10 7.27 -5.91
N GLY A 467 4.19 8.54 -6.31
CA GLY A 467 5.45 9.26 -6.33
C GLY A 467 5.28 10.76 -6.40
N ALA A 468 6.39 11.46 -6.56
CA ALA A 468 6.42 12.91 -6.64
C ALA A 468 6.67 13.37 -8.08
N ASN A 469 5.83 14.28 -8.57
CA ASN A 469 5.91 14.79 -9.94
C ASN A 469 5.81 13.65 -10.97
N VAL A 470 4.82 12.79 -10.80
CA VAL A 470 4.58 11.56 -11.56
C VAL A 470 3.50 11.76 -12.62
N VAL A 471 3.17 10.68 -13.34
CA VAL A 471 2.35 10.70 -14.56
C VAL A 471 1.10 9.85 -14.36
N PHE A 472 -0.06 10.33 -14.82
CA PHE A 472 -1.28 9.53 -14.82
C PHE A 472 -1.33 8.63 -16.06
N PHE A 473 -1.27 7.31 -15.85
CA PHE A 473 -1.25 6.30 -16.92
C PHE A 473 -2.60 5.60 -17.12
N LYS A 474 -2.78 5.12 -18.36
CA LYS A 474 -3.86 4.22 -18.76
C LYS A 474 -3.31 3.17 -19.73
N PHE A 475 -3.70 1.91 -19.56
CA PHE A 475 -3.39 0.84 -20.51
C PHE A 475 -4.67 0.33 -21.19
N VAL A 476 -4.57 -0.09 -22.45
CA VAL A 476 -5.67 -0.72 -23.17
C VAL A 476 -5.18 -2.00 -23.84
N ALA A 477 -5.71 -3.14 -23.41
CA ALA A 477 -5.36 -4.44 -23.95
C ALA A 477 -5.86 -4.67 -25.39
N ASP A 478 -5.06 -5.39 -26.18
CA ASP A 478 -5.41 -5.80 -27.53
C ASP A 478 -6.63 -6.74 -27.54
N GLU A 479 -6.70 -7.64 -26.57
CA GLU A 479 -7.77 -8.63 -26.42
C GLU A 479 -8.36 -8.59 -25.00
N ALA A 480 -9.69 -8.68 -24.92
CA ALA A 480 -10.41 -8.65 -23.65
C ALA A 480 -10.01 -9.85 -22.78
N GLY A 481 -9.62 -9.60 -21.53
CA GLY A 481 -9.17 -10.63 -20.60
C GLY A 481 -7.71 -11.05 -20.76
N LYS A 482 -6.94 -10.38 -21.64
CA LYS A 482 -5.53 -10.68 -21.89
C LYS A 482 -4.69 -9.41 -21.73
N LEU A 483 -4.20 -9.19 -20.50
CA LEU A 483 -3.40 -8.01 -20.16
C LEU A 483 -1.93 -8.12 -20.57
N ASN A 484 -1.54 -9.17 -21.30
CA ASN A 484 -0.16 -9.42 -21.71
C ASN A 484 0.27 -8.67 -22.97
N ALA A 485 -0.65 -7.97 -23.66
CA ALA A 485 -0.34 -7.18 -24.85
C ALA A 485 -1.34 -6.03 -25.02
N GLY A 486 -0.86 -4.85 -25.39
CA GLY A 486 -1.69 -3.68 -25.59
C GLY A 486 -0.90 -2.39 -25.72
N THR A 487 -1.59 -1.27 -25.54
CA THR A 487 -1.04 0.07 -25.72
C THR A 487 -1.06 0.85 -24.40
N LEU A 488 0.09 1.44 -24.04
CA LEU A 488 0.25 2.31 -22.88
C LEU A 488 0.04 3.78 -23.27
N TYR A 489 -0.72 4.50 -22.46
CA TYR A 489 -1.05 5.92 -22.62
C TYR A 489 -0.68 6.70 -21.36
N ALA A 490 -0.36 7.98 -21.53
CA ALA A 490 -0.19 8.94 -20.45
C ALA A 490 -1.06 10.19 -20.65
N ALA A 491 -1.47 10.80 -19.54
CA ALA A 491 -2.26 12.02 -19.57
C ALA A 491 -1.41 13.28 -19.80
N ALA A 492 -1.83 14.13 -20.72
CA ALA A 492 -1.47 15.55 -20.75
C ALA A 492 -2.64 16.37 -20.21
N ILE A 493 -2.34 17.27 -19.27
CA ILE A 493 -3.33 18.00 -18.50
C ILE A 493 -3.47 19.44 -18.99
N THR A 494 -4.71 19.92 -19.02
CA THR A 494 -5.02 21.35 -19.05
C THR A 494 -5.97 21.66 -17.90
N GLN A 495 -5.55 22.52 -16.97
CA GLN A 495 -6.41 22.93 -15.86
C GLN A 495 -7.46 23.96 -16.30
N THR A 496 -8.71 23.78 -15.84
CA THR A 496 -9.79 24.77 -15.93
C THR A 496 -10.49 24.87 -14.56
N GLY A 497 -10.22 25.95 -13.82
CA GLY A 497 -10.62 26.04 -12.41
C GLY A 497 -9.96 24.92 -11.60
N GLU A 498 -10.75 24.12 -10.87
CA GLU A 498 -10.26 22.93 -10.14
C GLU A 498 -10.36 21.63 -10.97
N THR A 499 -10.83 21.70 -12.21
CA THR A 499 -10.95 20.54 -13.11
C THR A 499 -9.67 20.33 -13.90
N LEU A 500 -9.17 19.10 -13.96
CA LEU A 500 -8.01 18.70 -14.74
C LEU A 500 -8.48 18.01 -16.02
N GLN A 501 -8.48 18.72 -17.15
CA GLN A 501 -8.85 18.15 -18.45
C GLN A 501 -7.74 17.25 -18.96
N ILE A 502 -8.09 16.09 -19.48
CA ILE A 502 -7.16 15.05 -19.92
C ILE A 502 -7.19 14.92 -21.44
N LYS A 503 -6.00 14.95 -22.03
CA LYS A 503 -5.73 14.42 -23.36
C LYS A 503 -4.77 13.23 -23.24
N TRP A 504 -5.17 12.08 -23.77
CA TRP A 504 -4.32 10.89 -23.77
C TRP A 504 -3.27 10.96 -24.89
N ILE A 505 -2.02 10.68 -24.52
CA ILE A 505 -0.88 10.53 -25.42
C ILE A 505 -0.54 9.05 -25.47
N GLU A 506 -0.52 8.47 -26.67
CA GLU A 506 -0.01 7.12 -26.89
C GLU A 506 1.52 7.11 -26.69
N LEU A 507 2.01 6.21 -25.83
CA LEU A 507 3.44 6.06 -25.58
C LEU A 507 4.04 4.95 -26.44
N GLY A 508 3.36 3.80 -26.50
CA GLY A 508 3.82 2.65 -27.26
C GLY A 508 2.90 1.45 -27.09
N LYS A 509 3.01 0.53 -28.05
CA LYS A 509 2.35 -0.77 -28.05
C LYS A 509 3.40 -1.85 -27.83
N GLY A 510 3.10 -2.83 -26.96
CA GLY A 510 4.05 -3.86 -26.56
C GLY A 510 3.37 -5.09 -25.95
N ASN A 511 4.16 -6.11 -25.67
CA ASN A 511 3.71 -7.33 -25.00
C ASN A 511 4.70 -7.82 -23.95
N ASP A 512 4.21 -8.62 -23.01
CA ASP A 512 4.96 -9.12 -21.87
C ASP A 512 6.22 -9.89 -22.29
N GLU A 513 6.14 -10.69 -23.36
CA GLU A 513 7.23 -11.59 -23.80
C GLU A 513 8.42 -10.79 -24.34
N GLU A 514 8.17 -9.84 -25.24
CA GLU A 514 9.21 -8.98 -25.81
C GLU A 514 9.88 -8.10 -24.75
N ILE A 515 9.10 -7.54 -23.82
CA ILE A 515 9.64 -6.69 -22.76
C ILE A 515 10.46 -7.53 -21.76
N ALA A 516 9.98 -8.71 -21.38
CA ALA A 516 10.72 -9.64 -20.53
C ALA A 516 12.04 -10.09 -21.19
N GLU A 517 12.01 -10.39 -22.49
CA GLU A 517 13.21 -10.74 -23.25
C GLU A 517 14.22 -9.58 -23.27
N ALA A 518 13.75 -8.34 -23.51
CA ALA A 518 14.58 -7.15 -23.47
C ALA A 518 15.25 -6.95 -22.10
N ILE A 519 14.52 -7.16 -21.00
CA ILE A 519 15.06 -7.08 -19.63
C ILE A 519 16.11 -8.17 -19.39
N SER A 520 15.82 -9.42 -19.78
CA SER A 520 16.70 -10.57 -19.52
C SER A 520 18.02 -10.52 -20.30
N THR A 521 18.00 -9.91 -21.50
CA THR A 521 19.16 -9.78 -22.38
C THR A 521 19.91 -8.47 -22.19
N MET A 522 19.39 -7.56 -21.35
CA MET A 522 19.99 -6.26 -21.06
C MET A 522 21.36 -6.41 -20.42
N LYS A 523 22.35 -5.71 -20.97
CA LYS A 523 23.68 -5.60 -20.37
C LYS A 523 23.72 -4.42 -19.41
N LEU A 524 23.55 -4.71 -18.11
CA LEU A 524 23.69 -3.70 -17.07
C LEU A 524 25.16 -3.23 -16.96
N PRO A 525 25.40 -1.93 -16.72
CA PRO A 525 26.75 -1.40 -16.59
C PRO A 525 27.49 -2.00 -15.38
N ALA A 526 28.79 -2.22 -15.54
CA ALA A 526 29.60 -2.89 -14.52
C ALA A 526 29.79 -2.07 -13.23
N LYS A 527 29.68 -0.74 -13.32
CA LYS A 527 29.78 0.21 -12.22
C LYS A 527 28.51 1.03 -12.16
#